data_AF-A0A932L0U2-F1
#
_entry.id   AF-A0A932L0U2-F1
#
_cell.length_a   1.000
_cell.length_b   1.000
_cell.length_c   1.000
_cell.angle_alpha   90.00
_cell.angle_beta   90.00
_cell.angle_gamma   90.00
#
_symmetry.space_group_name_H-M   'P 1'
#
loop_
_entity.id
_entity.type
_entity.pdbx_description
1 polymer ?
#
loop_
_entity_poly.entity_id
_entity_poly.type
_entity_poly.pdbx_seq_one_letter_code
_entity_poly.pdbx_strand_id
1 'polypeptide(L)'
;ENLKELVSALEAYESLASFLEHVALVMDNDAKAEGDSVVIMTLHGAKGLEFDSVFLPGWEEDVFPHSRALDESGTKGLEEERRLAYVGLTRARKRVLITFAANRRIYNQWKSQLPSRFVEELPEENVERSGERGLYGGGLEESRAAWNDPAWSNARFGRPRRDAAQPSLSQVKPRESQGTFKVGQRIFHDKFGNGTVLALDGNKLEIDFDKAGTKKVLDSFVQAT
;
A
#
# COMPACT_ATOMS: atom_id res chain seq x y z
N GLU A 1 -4.69 -19.27 -2.29
CA GLU A 1 -3.69 -18.39 -1.65
C GLU A 1 -2.37 -19.13 -1.56
N ASN A 2 -2.23 -20.10 -0.66
CA ASN A 2 -1.00 -20.85 -0.38
C ASN A 2 -0.30 -21.45 -1.61
N LEU A 3 -1.03 -22.05 -2.57
CA LEU A 3 -0.41 -22.62 -3.78
C LEU A 3 0.23 -21.57 -4.70
N LYS A 4 -0.34 -20.35 -4.75
CA LYS A 4 0.23 -19.26 -5.57
C LYS A 4 1.48 -18.68 -4.91
N GLU A 5 1.48 -18.59 -3.58
CA GLU A 5 2.67 -18.20 -2.82
C GLU A 5 3.77 -19.24 -2.93
N LEU A 6 3.45 -20.53 -2.89
CA LEU A 6 4.42 -21.61 -3.12
C LEU A 6 5.11 -21.46 -4.47
N VAL A 7 4.35 -21.20 -5.54
CA VAL A 7 4.93 -20.96 -6.88
C VAL A 7 5.85 -19.74 -6.87
N SER A 8 5.46 -18.66 -6.19
CA SER A 8 6.32 -17.47 -6.06
C SER A 8 7.59 -17.74 -5.24
N ALA A 9 7.52 -18.59 -4.21
CA ALA A 9 8.68 -18.97 -3.41
C ALA A 9 9.65 -19.84 -4.22
N LEU A 10 9.12 -20.71 -5.09
CA LEU A 10 9.92 -21.55 -5.99
C LEU A 10 10.71 -20.73 -7.02
N GLU A 11 10.25 -19.54 -7.44
CA GLU A 11 10.99 -18.66 -8.36
C GLU A 11 12.38 -18.27 -7.83
N ALA A 12 12.59 -18.29 -6.52
CA ALA A 12 13.87 -17.93 -5.90
C ALA A 12 14.91 -19.06 -5.94
N TYR A 13 14.55 -20.27 -6.40
CA TYR A 13 15.42 -21.45 -6.39
C TYR A 13 15.62 -21.99 -7.81
N GLU A 14 16.84 -22.42 -8.11
CA GLU A 14 17.20 -22.94 -9.44
C GLU A 14 16.61 -24.34 -9.72
N SER A 15 16.27 -25.10 -8.68
CA SER A 15 15.67 -26.44 -8.81
C SER A 15 14.80 -26.81 -7.61
N LEU A 16 13.86 -27.74 -7.83
CA LEU A 16 13.03 -28.30 -6.76
C LEU A 16 13.87 -28.98 -5.67
N ALA A 17 14.99 -29.62 -6.03
CA ALA A 17 15.88 -30.27 -5.07
C ALA A 17 16.48 -29.25 -4.09
N SER A 18 16.96 -28.10 -4.60
CA SER A 18 17.50 -27.02 -3.78
C SER A 18 16.44 -26.41 -2.85
N PHE A 19 15.20 -26.25 -3.34
CA PHE A 19 14.09 -25.80 -2.51
C PHE A 19 13.78 -26.78 -1.37
N LEU A 20 13.69 -28.08 -1.67
CA LEU A 20 13.38 -29.11 -0.67
C LEU A 20 14.49 -29.24 0.39
N GLU A 21 15.76 -29.10 -0.01
CA GLU A 21 16.90 -29.09 0.92
C GLU A 21 16.82 -27.89 1.87
N HIS A 22 16.50 -26.70 1.34
CA HIS A 22 16.30 -25.51 2.18
C HIS A 22 15.12 -25.69 3.15
N VAL A 23 13.98 -26.20 2.69
CA VAL A 23 12.80 -26.46 3.55
C VAL A 23 13.15 -27.45 4.66
N ALA A 24 13.83 -28.54 4.35
CA ALA A 24 14.25 -29.53 5.34
C ALA A 24 15.16 -28.92 6.42
N LEU A 25 16.14 -28.09 6.01
CA LEU A 25 17.03 -27.39 6.94
C LEU A 25 16.30 -26.41 7.86
N VAL A 26 15.34 -25.65 7.33
CA VAL A 26 14.53 -24.71 8.13
C VAL A 26 13.67 -25.45 9.14
N MET A 27 13.02 -26.54 8.74
CA MET A 27 12.18 -27.35 9.63
C MET A 27 12.96 -28.01 10.76
N ASP A 28 14.17 -28.53 10.49
CA ASP A 28 15.05 -29.11 11.51
C ASP A 28 15.52 -28.07 12.53
N ASN A 29 15.65 -26.81 12.12
CA ASN A 29 16.06 -25.71 13.00
C ASN A 29 14.90 -25.25 13.88
N ASP A 30 13.67 -25.19 13.35
CA ASP A 30 12.46 -24.88 14.12
C ASP A 30 12.19 -25.93 15.22
N ALA A 31 12.43 -27.21 14.94
CA ALA A 31 12.24 -28.30 15.91
C ALA A 31 13.24 -28.26 17.09
N LYS A 32 14.38 -27.56 16.92
CA LYS A 32 15.44 -27.42 17.93
C LYS A 32 15.44 -26.07 18.65
N ALA A 33 14.49 -25.18 18.32
CA ALA A 33 14.41 -23.86 18.92
C ALA A 33 13.91 -23.97 20.38
N GLU A 34 14.85 -24.06 21.34
CA GLU A 34 14.58 -23.84 22.76
C GLU A 34 14.88 -22.38 23.15
N GLY A 35 13.89 -21.66 23.69
CA GLY A 35 14.07 -20.31 24.23
C GLY A 35 12.93 -19.33 23.93
N ASP A 36 13.12 -18.07 24.32
CA ASP A 36 12.20 -16.97 24.02
C ASP A 36 12.17 -16.72 22.51
N SER A 37 10.96 -16.70 21.93
CA SER A 37 10.74 -16.53 20.49
C SER A 37 9.69 -15.46 20.20
N VAL A 38 9.73 -14.92 18.98
CA VAL A 38 8.68 -14.03 18.48
C VAL A 38 7.52 -14.89 18.00
N VAL A 39 6.32 -14.61 18.52
CA VAL A 39 5.11 -15.33 18.12
C VAL A 39 4.45 -14.62 16.94
N ILE A 40 4.30 -15.33 15.83
CA ILE A 40 3.60 -14.85 14.63
C ILE A 40 2.24 -15.52 14.56
N MET A 41 1.17 -14.73 14.43
CA MET A 41 -0.20 -15.22 14.33
C MET A 41 -1.07 -14.21 13.58
N THR A 42 -2.28 -14.64 13.22
CA THR A 42 -3.30 -13.74 12.66
C THR A 42 -3.98 -12.94 13.77
N LEU A 43 -4.61 -11.80 13.44
CA LEU A 43 -5.40 -11.00 14.39
C LEU A 43 -6.49 -11.83 15.09
N HIS A 44 -7.12 -12.75 14.36
CA HIS A 44 -8.11 -13.67 14.92
C HIS A 44 -7.50 -14.63 15.95
N GLY A 45 -6.31 -15.16 15.68
CA GLY A 45 -5.58 -16.05 16.59
C GLY A 45 -5.11 -15.38 17.87
N ALA A 46 -4.99 -14.05 17.88
CA ALA A 46 -4.53 -13.29 19.03
C ALA A 46 -5.62 -13.05 20.11
N LYS A 47 -6.87 -13.45 19.85
CA LYS A 47 -7.99 -13.21 20.77
C LYS A 47 -7.73 -13.86 22.13
N GLY A 48 -7.75 -13.05 23.19
CA GLY A 48 -7.53 -13.52 24.57
C GLY A 48 -6.06 -13.65 24.98
N LEU A 49 -5.13 -13.37 24.06
CA LEU A 49 -3.71 -13.27 24.34
C LEU A 49 -3.31 -11.81 24.58
N GLU A 50 -2.19 -11.60 25.26
CA GLU A 50 -1.62 -10.28 25.50
C GLU A 50 -0.09 -10.35 25.51
N PHE A 51 0.54 -9.30 24.98
CA PHE A 51 1.98 -9.21 24.83
C PHE A 51 2.48 -7.82 25.24
N ASP A 52 3.72 -7.73 25.71
CA ASP A 52 4.31 -6.43 26.07
C ASP A 52 4.46 -5.51 24.84
N SER A 53 4.88 -6.07 23.71
CA SER A 53 5.05 -5.36 22.44
C SER A 53 4.34 -6.11 21.33
N VAL A 54 3.54 -5.42 20.52
CA VAL A 54 2.83 -6.00 19.37
C VAL A 54 3.22 -5.26 18.10
N PHE A 55 3.55 -6.02 17.06
CA PHE A 55 3.83 -5.49 15.73
C PHE A 55 2.66 -5.84 14.82
N LEU A 56 2.09 -4.83 14.18
CA LEU A 56 0.92 -4.94 13.32
C LEU A 56 1.31 -4.51 11.89
N PRO A 57 1.91 -5.41 11.10
CA PRO A 57 2.27 -5.12 9.73
C PRO A 57 1.06 -5.18 8.80
N GLY A 58 1.15 -4.49 7.66
CA GLY A 58 0.16 -4.57 6.59
C GLY A 58 -1.12 -3.80 6.87
N TRP A 59 -1.03 -2.72 7.63
CA TRP A 59 -2.13 -1.76 7.80
C TRP A 59 -2.25 -0.88 6.55
N GLU A 60 -2.75 -1.51 5.50
CA GLU A 60 -2.88 -0.97 4.14
C GLU A 60 -4.32 -1.13 3.67
N GLU A 61 -4.83 -0.17 2.89
CA GLU A 61 -6.11 -0.35 2.20
C GLU A 61 -6.09 -1.62 1.32
N ASP A 62 -7.25 -2.25 1.18
CA ASP A 62 -7.47 -3.55 0.51
C ASP A 62 -6.81 -4.78 1.15
N VAL A 63 -5.80 -4.59 2.02
CA VAL A 63 -5.18 -5.66 2.83
C VAL A 63 -5.86 -5.72 4.19
N PHE A 64 -5.91 -4.59 4.89
CA PHE A 64 -6.53 -4.43 6.19
C PHE A 64 -7.02 -2.98 6.35
N PRO A 65 -8.31 -2.69 6.09
CA PRO A 65 -9.43 -3.62 5.99
C PRO A 65 -9.41 -4.48 4.72
N HIS A 66 -9.76 -5.76 4.85
CA HIS A 66 -9.74 -6.69 3.72
C HIS A 66 -10.83 -6.39 2.70
N SER A 67 -10.45 -6.25 1.41
CA SER A 67 -11.36 -5.77 0.36
C SER A 67 -12.64 -6.60 0.23
N ARG A 68 -12.58 -7.93 0.37
CA ARG A 68 -13.78 -8.79 0.29
C ARG A 68 -14.80 -8.50 1.39
N ALA A 69 -14.34 -8.16 2.60
CA ALA A 69 -15.26 -7.84 3.69
C ALA A 69 -16.06 -6.57 3.36
N LEU A 70 -15.42 -5.61 2.69
CA LEU A 70 -16.06 -4.38 2.21
C LEU A 70 -17.05 -4.68 1.08
N ASP A 71 -16.68 -5.55 0.14
CA ASP A 71 -17.54 -5.89 -1.01
C ASP A 71 -18.80 -6.68 -0.61
N GLU A 72 -18.66 -7.64 0.30
CA GLU A 72 -19.76 -8.55 0.69
C GLU A 72 -20.78 -7.89 1.63
N SER A 73 -20.30 -7.07 2.57
CA SER A 73 -21.10 -6.57 3.68
C SER A 73 -21.07 -5.04 3.83
N GLY A 74 -20.36 -4.32 2.95
CA GLY A 74 -20.28 -2.87 2.95
C GLY A 74 -19.87 -2.31 4.31
N THR A 75 -20.71 -1.44 4.87
CA THR A 75 -20.49 -0.82 6.18
C THR A 75 -20.42 -1.83 7.32
N LYS A 76 -21.19 -2.93 7.27
CA LYS A 76 -21.13 -3.96 8.32
C LYS A 76 -19.81 -4.72 8.30
N GLY A 77 -19.28 -4.99 7.12
CA GLY A 77 -17.97 -5.63 6.95
C GLY A 77 -16.85 -4.74 7.44
N LEU A 78 -16.91 -3.44 7.12
CA LEU A 78 -15.97 -2.46 7.65
C LEU A 78 -15.97 -2.41 9.18
N GLU A 79 -17.15 -2.43 9.81
CA GLU A 79 -17.24 -2.44 11.28
C GLU A 79 -16.71 -3.74 11.91
N GLU A 80 -16.77 -4.87 11.21
CA GLU A 80 -16.13 -6.12 11.67
C GLU A 80 -14.60 -6.02 11.59
N GLU A 81 -14.06 -5.51 10.47
CA GLU A 81 -12.62 -5.25 10.34
C GLU A 81 -12.13 -4.23 11.38
N ARG A 82 -12.96 -3.23 11.71
CA ARG A 82 -12.68 -2.27 12.79
C ARG A 82 -12.62 -2.97 14.15
N ARG A 83 -13.51 -3.92 14.42
CA ARG A 83 -13.44 -4.76 15.63
C ARG A 83 -12.16 -5.59 15.67
N LEU A 84 -11.71 -6.13 14.53
CA LEU A 84 -10.43 -6.82 14.44
C LEU A 84 -9.24 -5.89 14.71
N ALA A 85 -9.29 -4.65 14.20
CA ALA A 85 -8.27 -3.63 14.47
C ALA A 85 -8.18 -3.33 15.96
N TYR A 86 -9.35 -3.11 16.60
CA TYR A 86 -9.45 -2.93 18.04
C TYR A 86 -8.88 -4.12 18.82
N VAL A 87 -9.21 -5.35 18.42
CA VAL A 87 -8.63 -6.56 19.05
C VAL A 87 -7.11 -6.52 18.93
N GLY A 88 -6.55 -6.28 17.74
CA GLY A 88 -5.11 -6.20 17.51
C GLY A 88 -4.40 -5.17 18.38
N LEU A 89 -4.92 -3.94 18.41
CA LEU A 89 -4.37 -2.84 19.21
C LEU A 89 -4.38 -3.17 20.71
N THR A 90 -5.48 -3.75 21.20
CA THR A 90 -5.65 -4.09 22.63
C THR A 90 -4.90 -5.34 23.07
N ARG A 91 -4.18 -6.03 22.18
CA ARG A 91 -3.29 -7.13 22.60
C ARG A 91 -1.99 -6.61 23.23
N ALA A 92 -1.62 -5.35 22.99
CA ALA A 92 -0.39 -4.77 23.51
C ALA A 92 -0.59 -4.17 24.91
N ARG A 93 0.34 -4.49 25.82
CA ARG A 93 0.36 -3.91 27.17
C ARG A 93 1.18 -2.62 27.25
N LYS A 94 2.26 -2.51 26.48
CA LYS A 94 3.19 -1.36 26.57
C LYS A 94 3.30 -0.58 25.25
N ARG A 95 3.44 -1.27 24.12
CA ARG A 95 3.65 -0.62 22.82
C ARG A 95 3.04 -1.39 21.66
N VAL A 96 2.54 -0.64 20.69
CA VAL A 96 2.10 -1.14 19.38
C VAL A 96 2.94 -0.45 18.31
N LEU A 97 3.49 -1.22 17.38
CA LEU A 97 4.10 -0.68 16.16
C LEU A 97 3.26 -1.09 14.96
N ILE A 98 2.71 -0.09 14.26
CA ILE A 98 1.92 -0.28 13.05
C ILE A 98 2.80 0.04 11.84
N THR A 99 2.82 -0.83 10.85
CA THR A 99 3.57 -0.60 9.61
C THR A 99 2.72 -0.85 8.37
N PHE A 100 3.01 -0.07 7.33
CA PHE A 100 2.43 -0.23 6.00
C PHE A 100 3.54 -0.13 4.95
N ALA A 101 3.36 -0.79 3.81
CA ALA A 101 4.26 -0.72 2.67
C ALA A 101 3.61 0.10 1.54
N ALA A 102 4.34 1.05 0.95
CA ALA A 102 3.84 1.80 -0.20
C ALA A 102 3.66 0.93 -1.46
N ASN A 103 4.44 -0.15 -1.57
CA ASN A 103 4.34 -1.13 -2.65
C ASN A 103 4.41 -2.54 -2.06
N ARG A 104 3.45 -3.40 -2.40
CA ARG A 104 3.39 -4.79 -1.94
C ARG A 104 3.17 -5.73 -3.13
N ARG A 105 3.90 -6.85 -3.15
CA ARG A 105 3.64 -7.95 -4.09
C ARG A 105 2.61 -8.89 -3.46
N ILE A 106 1.42 -8.96 -4.04
CA ILE A 106 0.33 -9.86 -3.60
C ILE A 106 -0.03 -10.75 -4.80
N TYR A 107 -0.06 -12.07 -4.60
CA TYR A 107 -0.34 -13.06 -5.66
C TYR A 107 0.48 -12.83 -6.94
N ASN A 108 1.77 -12.57 -6.77
CA ASN A 108 2.71 -12.30 -7.85
C ASN A 108 2.44 -11.00 -8.64
N GLN A 109 1.63 -10.08 -8.09
CA GLN A 109 1.36 -8.77 -8.71
C GLN A 109 1.79 -7.66 -7.78
N TRP A 110 2.56 -6.71 -8.30
CA TRP A 110 2.91 -5.49 -7.57
C TRP A 110 1.70 -4.55 -7.53
N LYS A 111 1.33 -4.14 -6.32
CA LYS A 111 0.27 -3.15 -6.08
C LYS A 111 0.84 -2.01 -5.25
N SER A 112 0.52 -0.78 -5.69
CA SER A 112 0.71 0.41 -4.86
C SER A 112 -0.37 0.43 -3.81
N GLN A 113 0.00 0.60 -2.55
CA GLN A 113 -0.92 0.55 -1.43
C GLN A 113 -0.97 1.89 -0.71
N LEU A 114 -2.15 2.21 -0.21
CA LEU A 114 -2.37 3.36 0.67
C LEU A 114 -2.38 2.88 2.14
N PRO A 115 -1.99 3.73 3.10
CA PRO A 115 -2.17 3.42 4.51
C PRO A 115 -3.64 3.12 4.83
N SER A 116 -3.87 2.18 5.75
CA SER A 116 -5.21 1.85 6.22
C SER A 116 -5.88 3.07 6.85
N ARG A 117 -7.16 3.27 6.53
CA ARG A 117 -8.02 4.28 7.19
C ARG A 117 -8.04 4.17 8.71
N PHE A 118 -7.85 2.98 9.26
CA PHE A 118 -7.84 2.79 10.73
C PHE A 118 -6.68 3.52 11.42
N VAL A 119 -5.61 3.88 10.68
CA VAL A 119 -4.50 4.68 11.24
C VAL A 119 -4.94 6.13 11.53
N GLU A 120 -5.86 6.68 10.74
CA GLU A 120 -6.35 8.05 10.91
C GLU A 120 -7.38 8.17 12.03
N GLU A 121 -8.00 7.06 12.42
CA GLU A 121 -8.97 6.99 13.51
C GLU A 121 -8.30 6.94 14.89
N LEU A 122 -6.98 6.73 14.94
CA LEU A 122 -6.23 6.71 16.20
C LEU A 122 -6.05 8.14 16.74
N PRO A 123 -6.15 8.34 18.07
CA PRO A 123 -5.90 9.64 18.68
C PRO A 123 -4.49 10.15 18.38
N GLU A 124 -4.36 11.32 17.76
CA GLU A 124 -3.05 11.86 17.33
C GLU A 124 -2.07 12.05 18.51
N GLU A 125 -2.58 12.33 19.70
CA GLU A 125 -1.81 12.48 20.94
C GLU A 125 -1.09 11.20 21.40
N ASN A 126 -1.54 10.03 20.95
CA ASN A 126 -0.98 8.73 21.31
C ASN A 126 -0.18 8.09 20.17
N VAL A 127 -0.02 8.78 19.03
CA VAL A 127 0.61 8.23 17.83
C VAL A 127 1.86 9.00 17.48
N GLU A 128 3.01 8.35 17.63
CA GLU A 128 4.27 8.81 17.04
C GLU A 128 4.39 8.28 15.62
N ARG A 129 4.47 9.18 14.64
CA ARG A 129 4.63 8.81 13.23
C ARG A 129 6.11 8.88 12.85
N SER A 130 6.71 7.74 12.56
CA SER A 130 8.08 7.64 12.04
C SER A 130 8.07 7.04 10.63
N GLY A 131 8.86 7.63 9.74
CA GLY A 131 8.99 7.19 8.36
C GLY A 131 9.81 8.19 7.56
N GLU A 132 10.79 7.69 6.79
CA GLU A 132 11.43 8.51 5.77
C GLU A 132 10.35 9.01 4.81
N ARG A 133 10.45 10.28 4.41
CA ARG A 133 9.62 10.89 3.36
C ARG A 133 9.91 10.24 2.00
N GLY A 134 9.66 8.94 1.86
CA GLY A 134 9.70 8.21 0.61
C GLY A 134 8.40 8.42 -0.17
N LEU A 135 8.51 8.80 -1.45
CA LEU A 135 7.47 9.00 -2.48
C LEU A 135 6.27 9.93 -2.18
N TYR A 136 5.81 10.06 -0.94
CA TYR A 136 4.71 10.93 -0.48
C TYR A 136 5.20 12.12 0.36
N GLY A 137 6.51 12.39 0.35
CA GLY A 137 7.15 13.48 1.09
C GLY A 137 6.78 14.90 0.65
N GLY A 138 5.99 15.05 -0.41
CA GLY A 138 5.56 16.34 -0.95
C GLY A 138 4.12 16.72 -0.66
N GLY A 139 3.40 16.01 0.21
CA GLY A 139 1.97 16.29 0.36
C GLY A 139 1.28 15.65 1.54
N LEU A 140 1.92 15.52 2.70
CA LEU A 140 1.14 15.15 3.90
C LEU A 140 0.17 16.28 4.31
N GLU A 141 0.52 17.54 4.06
CA GLU A 141 -0.44 18.66 4.18
C GLU A 141 -1.50 18.66 3.07
N GLU A 142 -1.12 18.32 1.83
CA GLU A 142 -2.04 18.28 0.69
C GLU A 142 -2.97 17.04 0.72
N SER A 143 -2.50 15.94 1.32
CA SER A 143 -3.30 14.74 1.62
C SER A 143 -4.21 14.98 2.83
N ARG A 144 -3.79 15.73 3.86
CA ARG A 144 -4.75 16.18 4.89
C ARG A 144 -5.89 17.02 4.28
N ALA A 145 -5.63 17.82 3.25
CA ALA A 145 -6.63 18.65 2.58
C ALA A 145 -7.54 17.87 1.61
N ALA A 146 -7.01 16.91 0.86
CA ALA A 146 -7.80 16.10 -0.07
C ALA A 146 -8.67 15.04 0.62
N TRP A 147 -8.32 14.63 1.84
CA TRP A 147 -9.02 13.58 2.60
C TRP A 147 -9.98 14.13 3.66
N ASN A 148 -9.78 15.36 4.15
CA ASN A 148 -10.78 16.08 4.98
C ASN A 148 -11.94 16.69 4.17
N ASP A 149 -11.99 16.51 2.85
CA ASP A 149 -13.13 16.94 2.04
C ASP A 149 -14.32 15.95 2.22
N PRO A 150 -15.44 16.38 2.85
CA PRO A 150 -16.62 15.52 3.01
C PRO A 150 -17.23 15.05 1.69
N ALA A 151 -16.87 15.68 0.56
CA ALA A 151 -17.29 15.26 -0.78
C ALA A 151 -16.60 13.96 -1.23
N TRP A 152 -15.38 13.67 -0.78
CA TRP A 152 -14.64 12.47 -1.18
C TRP A 152 -15.00 11.24 -0.35
N SER A 153 -15.29 11.41 0.95
CA SER A 153 -15.72 10.31 1.83
C SER A 153 -17.15 9.83 1.50
N ASN A 154 -18.06 10.73 1.11
CA ASN A 154 -19.42 10.38 0.71
C ASN A 154 -19.51 9.75 -0.70
N ALA A 155 -18.54 10.00 -1.58
CA ALA A 155 -18.56 9.50 -2.96
C ALA A 155 -18.36 7.98 -3.09
N ARG A 156 -17.85 7.30 -2.05
CA ARG A 156 -17.63 5.84 -2.07
C ARG A 156 -18.69 5.03 -1.32
N PHE A 157 -19.57 5.66 -0.55
CA PHE A 157 -20.51 4.95 0.35
C PHE A 157 -21.99 5.36 0.23
N GLY A 158 -22.37 6.21 -0.74
CA GLY A 158 -23.76 6.66 -0.95
C GLY A 158 -24.43 6.08 -2.20
N ARG A 159 -25.68 5.61 -2.05
CA ARG A 159 -26.59 5.26 -3.18
C ARG A 159 -26.69 6.42 -4.19
N PRO A 160 -26.89 6.16 -5.49
CA PRO A 160 -26.86 7.21 -6.51
C PRO A 160 -28.08 8.13 -6.36
N ARG A 161 -27.86 9.35 -5.86
CA ARG A 161 -28.79 10.45 -6.07
C ARG A 161 -28.52 11.01 -7.47
N ARG A 162 -29.47 10.81 -8.37
CA ARG A 162 -29.63 11.67 -9.56
C ARG A 162 -29.75 13.10 -9.07
N ASP A 163 -29.13 14.02 -9.80
CA ASP A 163 -29.21 15.47 -9.66
C ASP A 163 -28.26 16.10 -8.61
N ALA A 164 -26.98 16.20 -8.97
CA ALA A 164 -26.11 17.30 -8.55
C ALA A 164 -25.00 17.50 -9.59
N ALA A 165 -24.80 18.76 -9.99
CA ALA A 165 -23.84 19.20 -11.00
C ALA A 165 -22.42 18.72 -10.70
N GLN A 166 -21.73 18.22 -11.74
CA GLN A 166 -20.34 17.77 -11.67
C GLN A 166 -19.42 18.95 -11.30
N PRO A 167 -18.63 18.87 -10.21
CA PRO A 167 -17.47 19.72 -10.10
C PRO A 167 -16.42 19.19 -11.08
N SER A 168 -16.03 20.02 -12.04
CA SER A 168 -14.98 19.69 -13.00
C SER A 168 -13.62 19.69 -12.30
N LEU A 169 -13.29 18.58 -11.64
CA LEU A 169 -11.90 18.20 -11.43
C LEU A 169 -11.33 17.93 -12.82
N SER A 170 -10.35 18.72 -13.23
CA SER A 170 -9.56 18.52 -14.43
C SER A 170 -8.79 17.19 -14.32
N GLN A 171 -9.50 16.10 -14.61
CA GLN A 171 -8.94 14.80 -14.85
C GLN A 171 -8.06 14.92 -16.09
N VAL A 172 -6.75 14.87 -15.88
CA VAL A 172 -5.80 14.61 -16.97
C VAL A 172 -6.16 13.22 -17.50
N LYS A 173 -6.85 13.18 -18.64
CA LYS A 173 -7.24 11.92 -19.27
C LYS A 173 -5.97 11.18 -19.70
N PRO A 174 -5.81 9.89 -19.33
CA PRO A 174 -4.75 9.06 -19.88
C PRO A 174 -4.85 9.07 -21.40
N ARG A 175 -3.75 9.34 -22.09
CA ARG A 175 -3.70 9.32 -23.56
C ARG A 175 -3.05 8.03 -24.02
N GLU A 176 -3.39 7.61 -25.25
CA GLU A 176 -2.70 6.50 -25.91
C GLU A 176 -1.20 6.78 -25.94
N SER A 177 -0.40 5.80 -25.53
CA SER A 177 1.05 5.94 -25.42
C SER A 177 1.63 6.29 -26.80
N GLN A 178 2.19 7.49 -26.94
CA GLN A 178 2.69 8.01 -28.22
C GLN A 178 4.04 7.43 -28.66
N GLY A 179 4.36 6.20 -28.26
CA GLY A 179 5.58 5.51 -28.65
C GLY A 179 6.79 5.79 -27.75
N THR A 180 7.88 5.11 -28.08
CA THR A 180 9.06 4.92 -27.23
C THR A 180 9.81 6.22 -26.97
N PHE A 181 9.69 6.77 -25.75
CA PHE A 181 10.48 7.90 -25.28
C PHE A 181 11.97 7.53 -25.18
N LYS A 182 12.87 8.52 -25.32
CA LYS A 182 14.31 8.35 -25.15
C LYS A 182 14.83 9.11 -23.93
N VAL A 183 15.85 8.55 -23.28
CA VAL A 183 16.61 9.28 -22.26
C VAL A 183 17.23 10.54 -22.89
N GLY A 184 17.10 11.67 -22.19
CA GLY A 184 17.50 13.01 -22.65
C GLY A 184 16.43 13.78 -23.42
N GLN A 185 15.27 13.17 -23.71
CA GLN A 185 14.19 13.83 -24.44
C GLN A 185 13.44 14.84 -23.56
N ARG A 186 13.06 15.98 -24.13
CA ARG A 186 12.17 16.95 -23.48
C ARG A 186 10.72 16.52 -23.63
N ILE A 187 9.98 16.62 -22.53
CA ILE A 187 8.59 16.24 -22.46
C ILE A 187 7.81 17.25 -21.62
N PHE A 188 6.49 17.26 -21.81
CA PHE A 188 5.55 18.06 -21.04
C PHE A 188 4.57 17.16 -20.29
N HIS A 189 4.31 17.49 -19.03
CA HIS A 189 3.28 16.86 -18.20
C HIS A 189 2.28 17.91 -17.71
N ASP A 190 0.98 17.67 -17.89
CA ASP A 190 -0.09 18.64 -17.60
C ASP A 190 -0.04 19.21 -16.18
N LYS A 191 0.42 18.41 -15.19
CA LYS A 191 0.59 18.84 -13.79
C LYS A 191 1.97 19.46 -13.46
N PHE A 192 3.04 18.99 -14.10
CA PHE A 192 4.42 19.28 -13.66
C PHE A 192 5.18 20.18 -14.63
N GLY A 193 4.60 20.48 -15.79
CA GLY A 193 5.21 21.30 -16.82
C GLY A 193 6.26 20.54 -17.63
N ASN A 194 7.24 21.27 -18.14
CA ASN A 194 8.32 20.71 -18.94
C ASN A 194 9.34 19.97 -18.06
N GLY A 195 9.86 18.86 -18.58
CA GLY A 195 10.94 18.11 -17.96
C GLY A 195 11.78 17.35 -18.97
N THR A 196 12.89 16.79 -18.49
CA THR A 196 13.83 15.99 -19.29
C THR A 196 13.85 14.56 -18.79
N VAL A 197 13.69 13.58 -19.67
CA VAL A 197 13.74 12.17 -19.30
C VAL A 197 15.16 11.79 -18.86
N LEU A 198 15.32 11.29 -17.65
CA LEU A 198 16.58 10.79 -17.09
C LEU A 198 16.74 9.27 -17.26
N ALA A 199 15.66 8.52 -17.10
CA ALA A 199 15.70 7.05 -17.21
C ALA A 199 14.36 6.48 -17.69
N LEU A 200 14.43 5.29 -18.30
CA LEU A 200 13.28 4.54 -18.81
C LEU A 200 13.22 3.19 -18.09
N ASP A 201 12.06 2.86 -17.52
CA ASP A 201 11.77 1.56 -16.91
C ASP A 201 10.42 1.06 -17.44
N GLY A 202 10.46 0.43 -18.61
CA GLY A 202 9.26 -0.03 -19.33
C GLY A 202 8.33 1.14 -19.70
N ASN A 203 7.16 1.21 -19.06
CA ASN A 203 6.17 2.28 -19.25
C ASN A 203 6.32 3.44 -18.24
N LYS A 204 7.32 3.37 -17.35
CA LYS A 204 7.62 4.43 -16.38
C LYS A 204 8.83 5.22 -16.84
N LEU A 205 8.70 6.54 -16.76
CA LEU A 205 9.71 7.51 -17.11
C LEU A 205 10.16 8.21 -15.83
N GLU A 206 11.46 8.23 -15.59
CA GLU A 206 12.05 9.12 -14.59
C GLU A 206 12.41 10.43 -15.28
N ILE A 207 11.83 11.54 -14.83
CA ILE A 207 11.86 12.83 -15.52
C ILE A 207 12.24 13.91 -14.53
N ASP A 208 13.22 14.73 -14.89
CA ASP A 208 13.57 15.94 -14.16
C ASP A 208 12.74 17.12 -14.66
N PHE A 209 11.76 17.56 -13.87
CA PHE A 209 10.86 18.66 -14.21
C PHE A 209 11.42 20.00 -13.73
N ASP A 210 11.40 21.01 -14.61
CA ASP A 210 12.01 22.33 -14.36
C ASP A 210 11.45 23.01 -13.10
N LYS A 211 10.19 22.75 -12.76
CA LYS A 211 9.48 23.34 -11.61
C LYS A 211 9.16 22.36 -10.48
N ALA A 212 9.28 21.06 -10.73
CA ALA A 212 8.82 20.02 -9.80
C ALA A 212 9.92 19.01 -9.41
N GLY A 213 11.14 19.18 -9.92
CA GLY A 213 12.28 18.29 -9.71
C GLY A 213 12.06 16.91 -10.32
N THR A 214 12.89 15.95 -9.91
CA THR A 214 12.82 14.58 -10.43
C THR A 214 11.56 13.83 -9.95
N LYS A 215 10.78 13.32 -10.90
CA LYS A 215 9.54 12.54 -10.67
C LYS A 215 9.48 11.33 -11.60
N LYS A 216 8.89 10.25 -11.10
CA LYS A 216 8.55 9.06 -11.91
C LYS A 216 7.10 9.14 -12.36
N VAL A 217 6.86 9.14 -13.67
CA VAL A 217 5.53 9.26 -14.29
C VAL A 217 5.35 8.19 -15.36
N LEU A 218 4.11 7.83 -15.66
CA LEU A 218 3.81 6.90 -16.75
C LEU A 218 3.88 7.63 -18.10
N ASP A 219 4.32 6.90 -19.12
CA ASP A 219 4.38 7.34 -20.53
C ASP A 219 3.05 7.94 -21.05
N SER A 220 1.92 7.39 -20.61
CA SER A 220 0.56 7.82 -20.96
C SER A 220 0.13 9.20 -20.43
N PHE A 221 0.94 9.83 -19.58
CA PHE A 221 0.66 11.15 -18.99
C PHE A 221 1.65 12.24 -19.43
N VAL A 222 2.51 11.95 -20.39
CA VAL A 222 3.52 12.88 -20.88
C VAL A 222 3.46 13.06 -22.39
N GLN A 223 3.86 14.23 -22.87
CA GLN A 223 3.90 14.58 -24.29
C GLN A 223 5.33 14.90 -24.70
N ALA A 224 5.81 14.32 -25.81
CA ALA A 224 7.07 14.75 -26.41
C ALA A 224 6.96 16.22 -26.84
N THR A 225 7.97 17.02 -26.52
CA THR A 225 8.10 18.42 -26.96
C THR A 225 9.19 18.55 -28.02
#